data_AF-A0A7Z8QAM6-F1
#
_entry.id   AF-A0A7Z8QAM6-F1
#
_cell.length_a   1.000
_cell.length_b   1.000
_cell.length_c   1.000
_cell.angle_alpha   90.00
_cell.angle_beta   90.00
_cell.angle_gamma   90.00
#
_symmetry.space_group_name_H-M   'P 1'
#
loop_
_entity.id
_entity.type
_entity.pdbx_description
1 polymer ?
#
loop_
_entity_poly.entity_id
_entity_poly.type
_entity_poly.pdbx_seq_one_letter_code
_entity_poly.pdbx_strand_id
1 'polypeptide(L)' 'MNPKNLIPTQTRNEISGSQVKRLTKDVKKNGFDQTKPVDVARNQNGRLEILDGHHRTEAARKAGLNKIPVRIWGE' A
#
# COMPACT_ATOMS: atom_id res chain seq x y z
N MET A 1 -9.15 -0.38 -3.88
CA MET A 1 -8.29 -1.36 -4.57
C MET A 1 -7.84 -2.45 -3.60
N ASN A 2 -7.66 -3.69 -4.03
CA ASN A 2 -7.10 -4.74 -3.16
C ASN A 2 -5.57 -4.56 -3.04
N PRO A 3 -5.01 -4.38 -1.83
CA PRO A 3 -3.59 -4.13 -1.65
C PRO A 3 -2.69 -5.29 -2.12
N LYS A 4 -3.22 -6.51 -2.25
CA LYS A 4 -2.48 -7.67 -2.77
C LYS A 4 -2.25 -7.61 -4.29
N ASN A 5 -3.00 -6.77 -5.01
CA ASN A 5 -2.91 -6.64 -6.46
C ASN A 5 -1.93 -5.54 -6.90
N LEU A 6 -1.37 -4.78 -5.97
CA LEU A 6 -0.41 -3.71 -6.25
C LEU A 6 1.01 -4.27 -6.32
N ILE A 7 1.79 -3.81 -7.30
CA ILE A 7 3.18 -4.21 -7.48
C ILE A 7 4.08 -3.23 -6.72
N PRO A 8 4.87 -3.69 -5.73
CA PRO A 8 5.83 -2.83 -5.07
C PRO A 8 7.02 -2.54 -5.99
N THR A 9 7.38 -1.25 -6.08
CA THR A 9 8.60 -0.78 -6.77
C THR A 9 9.83 -0.77 -5.85
N GLN A 10 9.62 -0.75 -4.53
CA GLN A 10 10.69 -0.78 -3.52
C GLN A 10 10.95 -2.22 -3.06
N THR A 11 12.22 -2.51 -2.77
CA THR A 11 12.69 -3.79 -2.24
C THR A 11 12.42 -3.91 -0.73
N ARG A 12 12.54 -5.13 -0.21
CA ARG A 12 12.39 -5.40 1.23
C ARG A 12 13.39 -4.62 2.10
N ASN A 13 14.55 -4.26 1.56
CA ASN A 13 15.59 -3.53 2.31
C ASN A 13 15.22 -2.06 2.52
N GLU A 14 14.39 -1.49 1.66
CA GLU A 14 13.89 -0.11 1.76
C GLU A 14 12.68 -0.01 2.71
N ILE A 15 12.00 -1.13 2.96
CA ILE A 15 10.82 -1.20 3.82
C ILE A 15 11.21 -1.56 5.26
N SER A 16 11.32 -0.53 6.11
CA SER A 16 11.45 -0.70 7.56
C SER A 16 10.35 -1.59 8.18
N GLY A 17 10.75 -2.78 8.66
CA GLY A 17 9.85 -3.75 9.27
C GLY A 17 9.19 -3.25 10.57
N SER A 18 9.88 -2.45 11.38
CA SER A 18 9.34 -1.88 12.62
C SER A 18 8.21 -0.87 12.33
N GLN A 19 8.39 -0.04 11.30
CA GLN A 19 7.37 0.90 10.85
C GLN A 19 6.14 0.17 10.30
N VAL A 20 6.34 -0.87 9.48
CA VAL A 20 5.23 -1.72 9.02
C VAL A 20 4.49 -2.35 10.20
N LYS A 21 5.21 -2.86 11.21
CA LYS A 21 4.59 -3.48 12.40
C LYS A 21 3.74 -2.47 13.18
N ARG A 22 4.22 -1.24 13.37
CA ARG A 22 3.46 -0.16 14.03
C ARG A 22 2.20 0.19 13.23
N LEU A 23 2.35 0.41 11.92
CA LEU A 23 1.22 0.69 11.03
C LEU A 23 0.21 -0.46 10.98
N THR A 24 0.67 -1.71 10.98
CA THR A 24 -0.24 -2.88 10.97
C THR A 24 -1.12 -2.90 12.21
N LYS A 25 -0.56 -2.60 13.39
CA LYS A 25 -1.35 -2.52 14.64
C LYS A 25 -2.39 -1.40 14.56
N ASP A 26 -1.98 -0.24 14.07
CA ASP A 26 -2.88 0.89 13.88
C ASP A 26 -4.02 0.57 12.91
N VAL A 27 -3.68 0.02 11.72
CA VAL A 27 -4.66 -0.37 10.71
C VAL A 27 -5.63 -1.45 11.20
N LYS A 28 -5.15 -2.41 12.01
CA LYS A 28 -6.03 -3.42 12.64
C LYS A 28 -7.01 -2.81 13.64
N LYS A 29 -6.60 -1.74 14.35
CA LYS A 29 -7.41 -1.09 15.38
C LYS A 29 -8.40 -0.08 14.79
N ASN A 30 -7.92 0.74 13.85
CA ASN A 30 -8.61 1.93 13.38
C ASN A 30 -9.06 1.83 11.91
N GLY A 31 -8.67 0.77 11.20
CA GLY A 31 -8.83 0.69 9.75
C GLY A 31 -7.76 1.46 8.99
N PHE A 32 -7.87 1.48 7.66
CA PHE A 32 -6.93 2.23 6.82
C PHE A 32 -7.32 3.70 6.76
N ASP A 33 -6.35 4.61 6.96
CA ASP A 33 -6.56 6.06 6.84
C ASP A 33 -6.96 6.44 5.40
N GLN A 34 -8.22 6.82 5.23
CA GLN A 34 -8.79 7.14 3.92
C GLN A 34 -8.28 8.47 3.34
N THR A 35 -7.72 9.35 4.19
CA THR A 35 -7.19 10.65 3.77
C THR A 35 -5.81 10.55 3.12
N LYS A 36 -5.15 9.39 3.26
CA LYS A 36 -3.80 9.13 2.76
C LYS A 36 -3.80 7.95 1.79
N PRO A 37 -4.31 8.14 0.55
CA PRO A 37 -4.30 7.11 -0.46
C PRO A 37 -2.88 6.60 -0.76
N VAL A 38 -2.80 5.42 -1.34
CA VAL A 38 -1.57 4.88 -1.94
C VAL A 38 -1.47 5.39 -3.37
N ASP A 39 -0.38 6.06 -3.69
CA ASP A 39 -0.14 6.59 -5.03
C ASP A 39 0.37 5.47 -5.93
N VAL A 40 -0.28 5.28 -7.08
CA VAL A 40 0.03 4.21 -8.03
C VAL A 40 0.08 4.75 -9.46
N ALA A 41 0.80 4.08 -10.34
CA ALA A 41 0.75 4.31 -11.78
C ALA A 41 0.51 3.01 -12.54
N ARG A 42 -0.05 3.11 -13.75
CA ARG A 42 -0.13 1.98 -14.67
C ARG A 42 1.21 1.80 -15.38
N ASN A 43 1.74 0.59 -15.36
CA ASN A 43 2.90 0.22 -16.17
C ASN A 43 2.48 -0.16 -17.60
N GLN A 44 3.47 -0.45 -18.46
CA GLN A 44 3.26 -0.81 -19.87
C GLN A 44 2.35 -2.04 -20.07
N ASN A 45 2.25 -2.91 -19.07
CA ASN A 45 1.39 -4.10 -19.08
C ASN A 45 0.00 -3.84 -18.48
N GLY A 46 -0.34 -2.58 -18.19
CA GLY A 46 -1.61 -2.17 -17.58
C GLY A 46 -1.73 -2.53 -16.09
N ARG A 47 -0.66 -2.98 -15.43
CA ARG A 47 -0.66 -3.34 -14.01
C ARG A 47 -0.33 -2.11 -13.15
N LEU A 48 -0.87 -2.06 -11.93
CA LEU A 48 -0.66 -0.94 -11.02
C LEU A 48 0.59 -1.14 -10.16
N GLU A 49 1.54 -0.21 -10.28
CA GLU A 49 2.77 -0.12 -9.51
C GLU A 49 2.65 0.95 -8.43
N ILE A 50 3.16 0.67 -7.24
CA ILE A 50 3.15 1.60 -6.11
C ILE A 50 4.24 2.64 -6.31
N LEU A 51 3.86 3.91 -6.37
CA LEU A 51 4.80 5.04 -6.38
C LEU A 51 5.13 5.48 -4.95
N ASP A 52 4.11 5.67 -4.10
CA ASP A 52 4.25 5.94 -2.67
C ASP A 52 3.27 5.11 -1.83
N GLY A 53 3.64 4.85 -0.58
CA GLY A 53 2.78 4.18 0.39
C GLY A 53 3.08 2.69 0.57
N HIS A 54 4.29 2.23 0.29
CA HIS A 54 4.70 0.83 0.43
C HIS A 54 4.49 0.30 1.86
N HIS A 55 4.92 1.04 2.90
CA HIS A 55 4.69 0.61 4.29
C HIS A 55 3.19 0.54 4.65
N ARG A 56 2.38 1.47 4.13
CA ARG A 56 0.91 1.48 4.37
C ARG A 56 0.26 0.28 3.66
N THR A 57 0.67 0.00 2.43
CA THR A 57 0.19 -1.14 1.65
C THR A 57 0.55 -2.46 2.34
N GLU A 58 1.80 -2.62 2.78
CA GLU A 58 2.25 -3.80 3.53
C GLU A 58 1.51 -3.96 4.85
N ALA A 59 1.27 -2.86 5.57
CA ALA A 59 0.48 -2.87 6.79
C ALA A 59 -0.96 -3.33 6.52
N ALA A 60 -1.61 -2.83 5.46
CA ALA A 60 -2.95 -3.24 5.07
C ALA A 60 -3.03 -4.72 4.70
N ARG A 61 -2.03 -5.24 3.95
CA ARG A 61 -1.92 -6.68 3.62
C ARG A 61 -1.85 -7.53 4.89
N LYS A 62 -0.98 -7.16 5.84
CA LYS A 62 -0.81 -7.86 7.13
C LYS A 62 -1.98 -7.68 8.09
N ALA A 63 -2.74 -6.60 7.95
CA ALA A 63 -3.98 -6.36 8.67
C ALA A 63 -5.16 -7.18 8.10
N GLY A 64 -5.01 -7.80 6.93
CA GLY A 64 -6.06 -8.58 6.29
C GLY A 64 -7.11 -7.73 5.56
N LEU A 65 -6.79 -6.46 5.26
CA LEU A 65 -7.71 -5.59 4.52
C LEU A 65 -7.72 -5.95 3.04
N ASN A 66 -8.92 -6.04 2.47
CA ASN A 66 -9.13 -6.33 1.06
C ASN A 66 -9.37 -5.08 0.21
N LYS A 67 -9.53 -3.91 0.84
CA LYS A 67 -9.78 -2.64 0.14
C LYS A 67 -9.03 -1.50 0.82
N ILE A 68 -8.22 -0.80 0.04
CA ILE A 68 -7.54 0.46 0.41
C ILE A 68 -7.82 1.55 -0.64
N PRO A 69 -7.80 2.83 -0.25
CA PRO A 69 -7.82 3.96 -1.18
C PRO A 69 -6.51 4.01 -1.98
N VAL A 70 -6.64 4.27 -3.28
CA VAL A 70 -5.51 4.49 -4.18
C VAL A 70 -5.75 5.74 -5.02
N ARG A 71 -4.68 6.42 -5.39
CA ARG A 71 -4.69 7.52 -6.36
C ARG A 71 -3.86 7.08 -7.56
N ILE A 72 -4.47 7.07 -8.74
CA ILE A 72 -3.82 6.66 -9.98
C ILE A 72 -3.24 7.91 -10.63
N TRP A 73 -1.96 7.85 -11.00
CA TRP A 73 -1.24 8.91 -11.70
C TRP A 73 -1.03 8.52 -13.17
N GLY A 74 -1.13 9.50 -14.06
CA GLY A 74 -0.90 9.32 -15.50
C GLY A 74 -2.10 8.74 -16.27
N GLU A 75 -3.32 8.94 -15.78
CA GLU A 75 -4.56 8.83 -16.58
C GLU A 75 -4.88 10.16 -17.27
#